data_AF-A0AA96RZ00-F1
#
_entry.id   AF-A0AA96RZ00-F1
#
_cell.length_a   1.000
_cell.length_b   1.000
_cell.length_c   1.000
_cell.angle_alpha   90.00
_cell.angle_beta   90.00
_cell.angle_gamma   90.00
#
_symmetry.space_group_name_H-M   'P 1'
#
loop_
_entity.id
_entity.type
_entity.pdbx_description
1 polymer ?
#
loop_
_entity_poly.entity_id
_entity_poly.type
_entity_poly.pdbx_seq_one_letter_code
_entity_poly.pdbx_strand_id
1 'polypeptide(L)'
;MNKKAILAIIPGMMMVMIDSTAMNVAIPNLARDFGVSFDTLQWVITGYLLAMSVTIPLAGWFSDRFGAAKAYSIAVMLFVFGSLICTAAQNAEQLIAFRVLQGLGGGMVQPIGMAMVFRLAPADKKGQVMGMLGIPMLLAPASGPVLSGWLIESVSWHWIFLINLPLGVLTVYY
;
A
#
# COMPACT_ATOMS: atom_id res chain seq x y z
N MET A 1 23.37 -11.18 -6.37
CA MET A 1 21.93 -10.85 -6.23
C MET A 1 21.53 -11.07 -4.77
N ASN A 2 21.28 -10.00 -4.02
CA ASN A 2 20.81 -10.13 -2.64
C ASN A 2 19.34 -10.55 -2.64
N LYS A 3 19.08 -11.86 -2.71
CA LYS A 3 17.73 -12.45 -2.80
C LYS A 3 16.83 -12.00 -1.64
N LYS A 4 17.41 -11.73 -0.47
CA LYS A 4 16.67 -11.28 0.73
C LYS A 4 16.06 -9.88 0.54
N ALA A 5 16.80 -8.95 -0.04
CA ALA A 5 16.32 -7.58 -0.29
C ALA A 5 15.14 -7.57 -1.28
N ILE A 6 15.19 -8.36 -2.35
CA ILE A 6 14.08 -8.48 -3.30
C ILE A 6 12.84 -9.10 -2.64
N LEU A 7 13.05 -10.08 -1.75
CA LEU A 7 11.99 -10.71 -0.98
C LEU A 7 11.31 -9.76 0.01
N ALA A 8 11.98 -8.69 0.43
CA ALA A 8 11.43 -7.65 1.32
C ALA A 8 10.66 -6.55 0.55
N ILE A 9 11.12 -6.21 -0.67
CA ILE A 9 10.55 -5.12 -1.48
C ILE A 9 9.23 -5.52 -2.15
N ILE A 10 9.15 -6.72 -2.72
CA ILE A 10 7.96 -7.15 -3.47
C ILE A 10 6.70 -7.18 -2.58
N PRO A 11 6.73 -7.77 -1.36
CA PRO A 11 5.58 -7.77 -0.47
C PRO A 11 5.10 -6.37 -0.10
N GLY A 12 6.01 -5.43 0.15
CA GLY A 12 5.63 -4.04 0.47
C GLY A 12 4.93 -3.36 -0.71
N MET A 13 5.37 -3.62 -1.94
CA MET A 13 4.68 -3.12 -3.14
C MET A 13 3.29 -3.76 -3.32
N MET A 14 3.19 -5.09 -3.12
CA MET A 14 1.93 -5.81 -3.21
C MET A 14 0.92 -5.35 -2.16
N MET A 15 1.37 -5.12 -0.93
CA MET A 15 0.57 -4.61 0.18
C MET A 15 -0.18 -3.33 -0.20
N VAL A 16 0.54 -2.34 -0.75
CA VAL A 16 -0.06 -1.06 -1.16
C VAL A 16 -1.06 -1.25 -2.31
N MET A 17 -0.77 -2.15 -3.26
CA MET A 17 -1.69 -2.43 -4.37
C MET A 17 -2.97 -3.14 -3.90
N ILE A 18 -2.84 -4.15 -3.05
CA ILE A 18 -3.98 -4.89 -2.47
C ILE A 18 -4.87 -3.94 -1.68
N ASP A 19 -4.28 -3.11 -0.80
CA ASP A 19 -5.02 -2.12 0.00
C ASP A 19 -5.82 -1.14 -0.89
N SER A 20 -5.19 -0.64 -1.97
CA SER A 20 -5.83 0.31 -2.88
C SER A 20 -7.08 -0.25 -3.56
N THR A 21 -7.11 -1.54 -3.88
CA THR A 21 -8.26 -2.16 -4.55
C THR A 21 -9.26 -2.74 -3.57
N ALA A 22 -8.80 -3.27 -2.44
CA ALA A 22 -9.62 -3.86 -1.37
C ALA A 22 -10.71 -2.91 -0.87
N MET A 23 -10.42 -1.60 -0.83
CA MET A 23 -11.32 -0.61 -0.24
C MET A 23 -12.65 -0.47 -0.99
N ASN A 24 -12.66 -0.67 -2.31
CA ASN A 24 -13.89 -0.55 -3.13
C ASN A 24 -15.00 -1.49 -2.67
N VAL A 25 -14.65 -2.67 -2.15
CA VAL A 25 -15.61 -3.69 -1.69
C VAL A 25 -16.18 -3.33 -0.31
N ALA A 26 -15.47 -2.57 0.50
CA ALA A 26 -15.88 -2.22 1.85
C ALA A 26 -16.76 -0.98 1.97
N ILE A 27 -16.85 -0.14 0.94
CA ILE A 27 -17.64 1.11 0.97
C ILE A 27 -19.09 0.89 1.43
N PRO A 28 -19.86 -0.09 0.91
CA PRO A 28 -21.23 -0.30 1.37
C PRO A 28 -21.33 -0.73 2.85
N ASN A 29 -20.32 -1.43 3.37
CA ASN A 29 -20.28 -1.84 4.77
C ASN A 29 -19.94 -0.64 5.66
N LEU A 30 -18.93 0.14 5.30
CA LEU A 30 -18.58 1.39 5.97
C LEU A 30 -19.76 2.38 6.01
N ALA A 31 -20.57 2.44 4.94
CA ALA A 31 -21.73 3.33 4.87
C ALA A 31 -22.77 2.99 5.94
N ARG A 32 -22.98 1.68 6.15
CA ARG A 32 -23.89 1.18 7.19
C ARG A 32 -23.30 1.38 8.58
N ASP A 33 -22.03 1.07 8.78
CA ASP A 33 -21.36 1.14 10.09
C ASP A 33 -21.25 2.58 10.60
N PHE A 34 -20.95 3.54 9.73
CA PHE A 34 -20.85 4.96 10.10
C PHE A 34 -22.15 5.75 9.92
N GLY A 35 -23.16 5.18 9.27
CA GLY A 35 -24.44 5.84 9.03
C GLY A 35 -24.33 7.09 8.13
N VAL A 36 -23.40 7.08 7.16
CA VAL A 36 -23.12 8.21 6.25
C VAL A 36 -23.44 7.86 4.80
N SER A 37 -23.54 8.89 3.95
CA SER A 37 -23.77 8.70 2.51
C SER A 37 -22.57 8.05 1.81
N PHE A 38 -22.85 7.41 0.67
CA PHE A 38 -21.81 6.88 -0.21
C PHE A 38 -20.88 7.98 -0.72
N ASP A 39 -21.40 9.19 -0.98
CA ASP A 39 -20.61 10.32 -1.45
C ASP A 39 -19.53 10.75 -0.44
N THR A 40 -19.87 10.77 0.86
CA THR A 40 -18.87 11.02 1.92
C THR A 40 -17.80 9.93 1.92
N LEU A 41 -18.19 8.66 1.80
CA LEU A 41 -17.23 7.56 1.85
C LEU A 41 -16.36 7.41 0.60
N GLN A 42 -16.77 7.93 -0.55
CA GLN A 42 -15.89 7.98 -1.73
C GLN A 42 -14.61 8.76 -1.45
N TRP A 43 -14.61 9.70 -0.50
CA TRP A 43 -13.40 10.41 -0.08
C TRP A 43 -12.35 9.53 0.61
N VAL A 44 -12.74 8.36 1.15
CA VAL A 44 -11.81 7.35 1.71
C VAL A 44 -10.87 6.82 0.62
N ILE A 45 -11.35 6.72 -0.62
CA ILE A 45 -10.58 6.27 -1.78
C ILE A 45 -9.92 7.48 -2.45
N THR A 46 -10.71 8.53 -2.74
CA THR A 46 -10.21 9.72 -3.44
C THR A 46 -9.09 10.42 -2.68
N GLY A 47 -9.24 10.64 -1.37
CA GLY A 47 -8.22 11.27 -0.53
C GLY A 47 -6.92 10.49 -0.50
N TYR A 48 -7.01 9.16 -0.40
CA TYR A 48 -5.87 8.25 -0.49
C TYR A 48 -5.14 8.38 -1.83
N LEU A 49 -5.87 8.33 -2.96
CA LEU A 49 -5.28 8.42 -4.29
C LEU A 49 -4.68 9.80 -4.59
N LEU A 50 -5.30 10.88 -4.10
CA LEU A 50 -4.75 12.23 -4.20
C LEU A 50 -3.43 12.35 -3.42
N ALA A 51 -3.38 11.83 -2.19
CA ALA A 51 -2.17 11.81 -1.37
C ALA A 51 -1.05 10.98 -2.02
N MET A 52 -1.38 9.82 -2.61
CA MET A 52 -0.43 9.04 -3.39
C MET A 52 0.08 9.84 -4.59
N SER A 53 -0.81 10.47 -5.35
CA SER A 53 -0.46 11.22 -6.56
C SER A 53 0.54 12.34 -6.28
N VAL A 54 0.39 13.03 -5.14
CA VAL A 54 1.33 14.09 -4.72
C VAL A 54 2.70 13.52 -4.34
N THR A 55 2.77 12.31 -3.79
CA THR A 55 4.01 11.73 -3.25
C THR A 55 4.78 10.85 -4.25
N ILE A 56 4.13 10.33 -5.28
CA ILE A 56 4.79 9.61 -6.39
C ILE A 56 5.97 10.39 -6.99
N PRO A 57 5.84 11.67 -7.43
CA PRO A 57 6.96 12.41 -8.00
C PRO A 57 8.06 12.71 -6.99
N LEU A 58 7.74 12.76 -5.69
CA LEU A 58 8.71 13.00 -4.62
C LEU A 58 9.60 11.78 -4.35
N ALA A 59 9.19 10.58 -4.76
CA ALA A 59 9.90 9.33 -4.52
C ALA A 59 11.36 9.36 -4.97
N GLY A 60 11.64 9.93 -6.16
CA GLY A 60 13.00 10.02 -6.70
C GLY A 60 13.90 10.89 -5.83
N TRP A 61 13.47 12.13 -5.57
CA TRP A 61 14.19 13.06 -4.70
C TRP A 61 14.38 12.49 -3.28
N PHE A 62 13.35 11.87 -2.72
CA PHE A 62 13.38 11.29 -1.38
C PHE A 62 14.38 10.13 -1.31
N SER A 63 14.38 9.25 -2.32
CA SER A 63 15.36 8.17 -2.47
C SER A 63 16.79 8.68 -2.62
N ASP A 64 17.02 9.72 -3.40
CA ASP A 64 18.35 10.29 -3.60
C ASP A 64 18.86 11.02 -2.34
N ARG A 65 17.96 11.68 -1.60
CA ARG A 65 18.30 12.45 -0.38
C ARG A 65 18.63 11.57 0.82
N PHE A 66 17.89 10.47 1.01
CA PHE A 66 17.97 9.61 2.21
C PHE A 66 18.58 8.23 1.92
N GLY A 67 18.80 7.89 0.66
CA GLY A 67 19.18 6.56 0.20
C GLY A 67 17.97 5.65 -0.01
N ALA A 68 17.96 4.89 -1.11
CA ALA A 68 16.80 4.12 -1.55
C ALA A 68 16.23 3.16 -0.50
N ALA A 69 17.08 2.39 0.19
CA ALA A 69 16.62 1.42 1.20
C ALA A 69 15.97 2.09 2.42
N LYS A 70 16.54 3.19 2.91
CA LYS A 70 16.00 3.96 4.03
C LYS A 70 14.71 4.67 3.63
N ALA A 71 14.71 5.29 2.45
CA ALA A 71 13.52 5.95 1.89
C ALA A 71 12.35 4.98 1.72
N TYR A 72 12.62 3.78 1.19
CA TYR A 72 11.64 2.71 1.05
C TYR A 72 11.08 2.28 2.41
N SER A 73 11.96 2.03 3.39
CA SER A 73 11.55 1.62 4.74
C SER A 73 10.68 2.69 5.42
N ILE A 74 11.02 3.99 5.27
CA ILE A 74 10.22 5.10 5.80
C ILE A 74 8.84 5.15 5.14
N ALA A 75 8.77 5.00 3.81
CA ALA A 75 7.50 5.00 3.09
C ALA A 75 6.58 3.85 3.56
N VAL A 76 7.15 2.66 3.75
CA VAL A 76 6.44 1.48 4.27
C VAL A 76 6.00 1.70 5.72
N MET A 77 6.85 2.23 6.59
CA MET A 77 6.48 2.54 7.98
C MET A 77 5.34 3.56 8.05
N LEU A 78 5.37 4.60 7.22
CA LEU A 78 4.31 5.60 7.15
C LEU A 78 3.00 4.97 6.68
N PHE A 79 3.05 4.10 5.68
CA PHE A 79 1.89 3.37 5.21
C PHE A 79 1.30 2.46 6.30
N VAL A 80 2.13 1.67 6.98
CA VAL A 80 1.70 0.75 8.06
C VAL A 80 1.12 1.52 9.24
N PHE A 81 1.75 2.63 9.63
CA PHE A 81 1.21 3.51 10.65
C PHE A 81 -0.15 4.08 10.23
N GLY A 82 -0.28 4.50 8.98
CA GLY A 82 -1.56 4.90 8.37
C GLY A 82 -2.61 3.80 8.45
N SER A 83 -2.25 2.55 8.13
CA SER A 83 -3.15 1.39 8.26
C SER A 83 -3.59 1.18 9.71
N LEU A 84 -2.66 1.28 10.66
CA LEU A 84 -2.97 1.12 12.09
C LEU A 84 -3.94 2.20 12.60
N ILE A 85 -3.79 3.46 12.20
CA ILE A 85 -4.73 4.49 12.62
C ILE A 85 -6.08 4.35 11.90
N CYS A 86 -6.11 3.85 10.65
CA CYS A 86 -7.36 3.54 9.96
C CYS A 86 -8.21 2.48 10.68
N THR A 87 -7.60 1.49 11.34
CA THR A 87 -8.35 0.51 12.13
C THR A 87 -8.95 1.10 13.41
N ALA A 88 -8.44 2.23 13.88
CA ALA A 88 -8.95 2.94 15.04
C ALA A 88 -9.97 4.04 14.69
N ALA A 89 -10.35 4.19 13.42
CA ALA A 89 -11.28 5.21 12.99
C ALA A 89 -12.68 5.00 13.57
N GLN A 90 -13.23 6.02 14.21
CA GLN A 90 -14.55 5.99 14.86
C GLN A 90 -15.66 6.61 14.01
N ASN A 91 -15.29 7.32 12.93
CA ASN A 91 -16.22 7.94 12.00
C ASN A 91 -15.57 8.11 10.62
N ALA A 92 -16.39 8.45 9.62
CA ALA A 92 -15.95 8.60 8.23
C ALA A 92 -14.88 9.69 8.05
N GLU A 93 -15.00 10.84 8.71
CA GLU A 93 -14.04 11.94 8.59
C GLU A 93 -12.65 11.55 9.10
N GLN A 94 -12.59 10.86 10.25
CA GLN A 94 -11.34 10.31 10.76
C GLN A 94 -10.75 9.31 9.77
N LEU A 95 -11.56 8.38 9.24
CA LEU A 95 -11.08 7.41 8.27
C LEU A 95 -10.52 8.09 7.02
N ILE A 96 -11.19 9.11 6.49
CA ILE A 96 -10.72 9.90 5.34
C ILE A 96 -9.37 10.55 5.65
N ALA A 97 -9.23 11.22 6.79
CA ALA A 97 -7.98 11.85 7.19
C ALA A 97 -6.83 10.84 7.35
N PHE A 98 -7.10 9.69 7.96
CA PHE A 98 -6.13 8.62 8.15
C PHE A 98 -5.72 7.96 6.83
N ARG A 99 -6.65 7.83 5.89
CA ARG A 99 -6.37 7.37 4.52
C ARG A 99 -5.48 8.31 3.75
N VAL A 100 -5.65 9.63 3.92
CA VAL A 100 -4.73 10.63 3.35
C VAL A 100 -3.31 10.38 3.89
N LEU A 101 -3.13 10.25 5.20
CA LEU A 101 -1.83 9.95 5.82
C LEU A 101 -1.23 8.63 5.31
N GLN A 102 -2.04 7.58 5.20
CA GLN A 102 -1.63 6.29 4.65
C GLN A 102 -1.18 6.42 3.18
N GLY A 103 -1.92 7.18 2.37
CA GLY A 103 -1.64 7.41 0.95
C GLY A 103 -0.33 8.17 0.71
N LEU A 104 0.04 9.09 1.61
CA LEU A 104 1.35 9.76 1.55
C LEU A 104 2.52 8.77 1.63
N GLY A 105 2.39 7.72 2.44
CA GLY A 105 3.37 6.62 2.47
C GLY A 105 3.29 5.75 1.23
N GLY A 106 2.08 5.32 0.88
CA GLY A 106 1.82 4.38 -0.21
C GLY A 106 2.32 4.86 -1.58
N GLY A 107 2.20 6.16 -1.88
CA GLY A 107 2.61 6.72 -3.17
C GLY A 107 4.11 6.59 -3.48
N MET A 108 4.96 6.48 -2.45
CA MET A 108 6.41 6.33 -2.63
C MET A 108 6.87 4.87 -2.68
N VAL A 109 6.12 3.94 -2.09
CA VAL A 109 6.55 2.53 -1.96
C VAL A 109 6.81 1.92 -3.34
N GLN A 110 5.87 2.07 -4.27
CA GLN A 110 5.96 1.45 -5.59
C GLN A 110 7.13 2.00 -6.45
N PRO A 111 7.28 3.31 -6.68
CA PRO A 111 8.37 3.84 -7.49
C PRO A 111 9.76 3.57 -6.88
N ILE A 112 9.91 3.70 -5.55
CA ILE A 112 11.19 3.40 -4.89
C ILE A 112 11.50 1.90 -5.00
N GLY A 113 10.50 1.03 -4.75
CA GLY A 113 10.65 -0.41 -4.85
C GLY A 113 11.06 -0.87 -6.25
N MET A 114 10.41 -0.35 -7.30
CA MET A 114 10.80 -0.62 -8.69
C MET A 114 12.24 -0.20 -8.98
N ALA A 115 12.63 1.00 -8.57
CA ALA A 115 13.98 1.51 -8.77
C ALA A 115 15.03 0.64 -8.06
N MET A 116 14.72 0.18 -6.83
CA MET A 116 15.59 -0.72 -6.07
C MET A 116 15.73 -2.08 -6.76
N VAL A 117 14.63 -2.71 -7.18
CA VAL A 117 14.65 -4.00 -7.89
C VAL A 117 15.46 -3.88 -9.18
N PHE A 118 15.26 -2.81 -9.95
CA PHE A 118 16.01 -2.54 -11.18
C PHE A 118 17.51 -2.37 -10.93
N ARG A 119 17.90 -1.68 -9.85
CA ARG A 119 19.31 -1.48 -9.46
C ARG A 119 19.96 -2.77 -8.95
N LEU A 120 19.21 -3.64 -8.28
CA LEU A 120 19.68 -4.93 -7.76
C LEU A 120 19.76 -6.02 -8.83
N ALA A 121 19.06 -5.86 -9.95
CA ALA A 121 19.06 -6.80 -11.05
C ALA A 121 20.40 -6.79 -11.81
N PRO A 122 20.96 -7.97 -12.17
CA PRO A 122 22.13 -8.07 -13.04
C PRO A 122 21.89 -7.36 -14.37
N ALA A 123 22.90 -6.66 -14.90
CA ALA A 123 22.75 -5.82 -16.10
C ALA A 123 22.21 -6.61 -17.32
N ASP A 124 22.63 -7.85 -17.48
CA ASP A 124 22.22 -8.80 -18.52
C ASP A 124 20.80 -9.36 -18.32
N LYS A 125 20.22 -9.23 -17.11
CA LYS A 125 18.91 -9.81 -16.73
C LYS A 125 17.88 -8.79 -16.30
N LYS A 126 18.15 -7.49 -16.42
CA LYS A 126 17.21 -6.42 -16.01
C LYS A 126 15.83 -6.61 -16.62
N GLY A 127 15.74 -6.87 -17.92
CA GLY A 127 14.47 -7.12 -18.60
C GLY A 127 13.71 -8.33 -18.02
N GLN A 128 14.40 -9.43 -17.77
CA GLN A 128 13.81 -10.64 -17.18
C GLN A 128 13.31 -10.39 -15.75
N VAL A 129 14.12 -9.74 -14.90
CA VAL A 129 13.76 -9.45 -13.51
C VAL A 129 12.57 -8.50 -13.45
N MET A 130 12.56 -7.45 -14.28
CA MET A 130 11.42 -6.52 -14.35
C MET A 130 10.17 -7.17 -14.95
N GLY A 131 10.33 -8.08 -15.92
CA GLY A 131 9.22 -8.89 -16.43
C GLY A 131 8.62 -9.80 -15.35
N MET A 132 9.46 -10.44 -14.54
CA MET A 132 9.01 -11.25 -13.40
C MET A 132 8.33 -10.41 -12.31
N LEU A 133 8.75 -9.16 -12.10
CA LEU A 133 8.11 -8.21 -11.19
C LEU A 133 6.66 -7.89 -11.62
N GLY A 134 6.35 -7.99 -12.92
CA GLY A 134 5.00 -7.81 -13.44
C GLY A 134 3.99 -8.82 -12.91
N ILE A 135 4.40 -10.05 -12.61
CA ILE A 135 3.52 -11.12 -12.10
C ILE A 135 2.85 -10.70 -10.77
N PRO A 136 3.60 -10.41 -9.67
CA PRO A 136 2.98 -10.00 -8.42
C PRO A 136 2.21 -8.68 -8.55
N MET A 137 2.65 -7.78 -9.42
CA MET A 137 1.96 -6.51 -9.68
C MET A 137 0.59 -6.66 -10.36
N LEU A 138 0.38 -7.72 -11.14
CA LEU A 138 -0.92 -8.04 -11.73
C LEU A 138 -1.79 -8.85 -10.78
N LEU A 139 -1.19 -9.76 -10.01
CA LEU A 139 -1.91 -10.59 -9.04
C LEU A 139 -2.42 -9.79 -7.84
N ALA A 140 -1.65 -8.81 -7.37
CA ALA A 140 -2.03 -7.98 -6.23
C ALA A 140 -3.40 -7.27 -6.41
N PRO A 141 -3.64 -6.47 -7.47
CA PRO A 141 -4.93 -5.82 -7.65
C PRO A 141 -6.07 -6.81 -7.93
N ALA A 142 -5.80 -7.94 -8.61
CA ALA A 142 -6.79 -8.98 -8.86
C ALA A 142 -7.23 -9.72 -7.58
N SER A 143 -6.29 -9.93 -6.65
CA SER A 143 -6.57 -10.59 -5.37
C SER A 143 -7.23 -9.67 -4.34
N GLY A 144 -7.07 -8.35 -4.46
CA GLY A 144 -7.60 -7.38 -3.50
C GLY A 144 -9.11 -7.51 -3.24
N PRO A 145 -9.99 -7.46 -4.26
CA PRO A 145 -11.43 -7.60 -4.06
C PRO A 145 -11.87 -8.96 -3.50
N VAL A 146 -11.19 -10.04 -3.90
CA VAL A 146 -11.49 -11.40 -3.41
C VAL A 146 -11.12 -11.51 -1.93
N LEU A 147 -9.92 -11.04 -1.56
CA LEU A 147 -9.45 -11.05 -0.18
C LEU A 147 -10.31 -10.16 0.70
N SER A 148 -10.61 -8.94 0.26
CA SER A 148 -11.40 -7.99 1.06
C SER A 148 -12.84 -8.44 1.21
N GLY A 149 -13.48 -8.98 0.16
CA GLY A 149 -14.82 -9.56 0.25
C GLY A 149 -14.89 -10.64 1.34
N TRP A 150 -13.96 -11.60 1.31
CA TRP A 150 -13.88 -12.65 2.31
C TRP A 150 -13.65 -12.11 3.74
N LEU A 151 -12.75 -11.13 3.90
CA LEU A 151 -12.46 -10.50 5.19
C LEU A 151 -13.66 -9.74 5.77
N ILE A 152 -14.38 -9.02 4.91
CA ILE A 152 -15.58 -8.26 5.30
C ILE A 152 -16.70 -9.20 5.70
N GLU A 153 -16.96 -10.25 4.91
CA GLU A 153 -18.04 -11.22 5.17
C GLU A 153 -17.78 -12.07 6.41
N SER A 154 -16.52 -12.48 6.62
CA SER A 154 -16.17 -13.42 7.69
C SER A 154 -15.82 -12.75 9.01
N VAL A 155 -15.31 -11.50 8.98
CA VAL A 155 -14.73 -10.86 10.17
C VAL A 155 -15.15 -9.40 10.33
N SER A 156 -14.51 -8.47 9.62
CA SER A 156 -14.87 -7.04 9.57
C SER A 156 -13.99 -6.28 8.57
N TRP A 157 -14.42 -5.08 8.17
CA TRP A 157 -13.66 -4.20 7.28
C TRP A 157 -12.30 -3.76 7.86
N HIS A 158 -12.15 -3.72 9.19
CA HIS A 158 -10.89 -3.35 9.86
C HIS A 158 -9.72 -4.23 9.39
N TRP A 159 -9.99 -5.48 9.04
CA TRP A 159 -8.96 -6.41 8.57
C TRP A 159 -8.32 -6.03 7.25
N ILE A 160 -8.99 -5.22 6.42
CA ILE A 160 -8.41 -4.65 5.20
C ILE A 160 -7.13 -3.85 5.53
N PHE A 161 -7.10 -3.21 6.69
CA PHE A 161 -5.94 -2.47 7.16
C PHE A 161 -4.99 -3.33 8.01
N LEU A 162 -5.53 -4.23 8.84
CA LEU A 162 -4.69 -5.07 9.73
C LEU A 162 -3.76 -6.02 8.96
N ILE A 163 -4.15 -6.50 7.78
CA ILE A 163 -3.29 -7.37 6.95
C ILE A 163 -2.00 -6.68 6.50
N ASN A 164 -1.96 -5.35 6.48
CA ASN A 164 -0.78 -4.58 6.09
C ASN A 164 0.31 -4.60 7.16
N LEU A 165 -0.05 -4.71 8.44
CA LEU A 165 0.89 -4.68 9.56
C LEU A 165 1.96 -5.80 9.48
N PRO A 166 1.61 -7.10 9.36
CA PRO A 166 2.62 -8.15 9.28
C PRO A 166 3.49 -8.01 8.03
N LEU A 167 2.93 -7.58 6.90
CA LEU A 167 3.69 -7.34 5.67
C LEU A 167 4.69 -6.20 5.83
N GLY A 168 4.28 -5.11 6.47
CA GLY A 168 5.14 -3.98 6.79
C GLY A 168 6.30 -4.33 7.71
N VAL A 169 6.05 -5.11 8.76
CA VAL A 169 7.09 -5.58 9.68
C VAL A 169 8.13 -6.42 8.95
N LEU A 170 7.69 -7.34 8.08
CA LEU A 170 8.61 -8.13 7.25
C LEU A 170 9.47 -7.24 6.36
N THR A 171 8.87 -6.24 5.73
CA THR A 171 9.60 -5.33 4.84
C THR A 171 10.61 -4.44 5.56
N VAL A 172 10.34 -4.02 6.80
CA VAL A 172 11.28 -3.18 7.58
C VAL A 172 12.42 -4.01 8.19
N TYR A 173 12.18 -5.29 8.48
CA TYR A 173 13.16 -6.16 9.14
C TYR A 173 14.22 -6.75 8.20
N TYR A 174 13.93 -6.86 6.90
CA TYR A 174 14.77 -7.54 5.90
C TYR A 174 15.35 -6.60 4.82
#